data_AF-A0A3Q8U3F6-F1
#
_entry.id   AF-A0A3Q8U3F6-F1
#
_cell.length_a   1.000
_cell.length_b   1.000
_cell.length_c   1.000
_cell.angle_alpha   90.00
_cell.angle_beta   90.00
_cell.angle_gamma   90.00
#
_symmetry.space_group_name_H-M   'P 1'
#
loop_
_entity.id
_entity.type
_entity.pdbx_description
1 polymer ?
#
loop_
_entity_poly.entity_id
_entity_poly.type
_entity_poly.pdbx_seq_one_letter_code
_entity_poly.pdbx_strand_id
1 'polypeptide(L)'
;MLKIVPDPPHNHHSLEDTLIQATEYALCAQAVAHQAISIQQPKSPASILIMALMHEIEALRVLLESALIQVQMPEMERRAFH
;
A
#
# COMPACT_ATOMS: atom_id res chain seq x y z
N MET A 1 -30.03 -8.13 -30.30
CA MET A 1 -28.56 -8.19 -30.16
C MET A 1 -28.17 -7.21 -29.08
N LEU A 2 -27.74 -7.70 -27.91
CA LEU A 2 -27.16 -6.85 -26.86
C LEU A 2 -25.73 -6.52 -27.31
N LYS A 3 -25.48 -5.27 -27.70
CA LYS A 3 -24.10 -4.80 -27.88
C LYS A 3 -23.43 -4.93 -26.52
N ILE A 4 -22.44 -5.81 -26.41
CA ILE A 4 -21.52 -5.83 -25.28
C ILE A 4 -20.82 -4.47 -25.33
N VAL A 5 -21.25 -3.55 -24.48
CA VAL A 5 -20.56 -2.28 -24.28
C VAL A 5 -19.37 -2.63 -23.39
N PRO A 6 -18.13 -2.43 -23.85
CA PRO A 6 -16.97 -2.62 -22.99
C PRO A 6 -17.13 -1.70 -21.79
N ASP A 7 -16.85 -2.22 -20.59
CA ASP A 7 -16.90 -1.41 -19.37
C ASP A 7 -16.08 -0.13 -19.59
N PRO A 8 -16.56 1.03 -19.10
CA PRO A 8 -15.83 2.27 -19.22
C PRO A 8 -14.42 2.10 -18.62
N PRO A 9 -13.38 2.75 -19.19
CA PRO A 9 -12.04 2.63 -18.67
C PRO A 9 -12.06 2.92 -17.17
N HIS A 10 -11.54 1.99 -16.37
CA HIS A 10 -11.40 2.17 -14.93
C HIS A 10 -10.43 3.32 -14.74
N ASN A 11 -11.02 4.49 -14.56
CA ASN A 11 -10.30 5.71 -14.32
C ASN A 11 -9.66 5.54 -12.93
N HIS A 12 -8.33 5.46 -12.85
CA HIS A 12 -7.52 5.39 -11.61
C HIS A 12 -7.66 6.64 -10.71
N HIS A 13 -8.84 7.26 -10.71
CA HIS A 13 -9.15 8.51 -10.03
C HIS A 13 -9.88 8.27 -8.71
N SER A 14 -10.19 7.01 -8.35
CA SER A 14 -10.68 6.70 -7.01
C SER A 14 -9.52 6.74 -6.03
N LEU A 15 -9.76 7.36 -4.86
CA LEU A 15 -8.84 7.31 -3.74
C LEU A 15 -8.56 5.85 -3.34
N GLU A 16 -9.55 4.97 -3.46
CA GLU A 16 -9.42 3.54 -3.20
C GLU A 16 -8.35 2.88 -4.09
N ASP A 17 -8.44 3.07 -5.41
CA ASP A 17 -7.46 2.51 -6.36
C ASP A 17 -6.05 3.04 -6.09
N THR A 18 -5.94 4.32 -5.71
CA THR A 18 -4.66 4.94 -5.34
C THR A 18 -4.07 4.30 -4.09
N LEU A 19 -4.89 4.02 -3.07
CA LEU A 19 -4.45 3.35 -1.83
C LEU A 19 -4.07 1.88 -2.07
N ILE A 20 -4.80 1.17 -2.93
CA ILE A 20 -4.45 -0.18 -3.37
C ILE A 20 -3.08 -0.16 -4.06
N GLN A 21 -2.89 0.73 -5.03
CA GLN A 21 -1.62 0.85 -5.75
C GLN A 21 -0.46 1.26 -4.82
N ALA A 22 -0.69 2.19 -3.88
CA ALA A 22 0.32 2.57 -2.90
C ALA A 22 0.73 1.38 -2.01
N THR A 23 -0.22 0.50 -1.67
CA THR A 23 0.04 -0.72 -0.90
C THR A 23 0.91 -1.71 -1.69
N GLU A 24 0.65 -1.87 -2.99
CA GLU A 24 1.50 -2.68 -3.88
C GLU A 24 2.93 -2.15 -3.97
N TYR A 25 3.10 -0.83 -4.08
CA TYR A 25 4.43 -0.21 -4.06
C TYR A 25 5.14 -0.40 -2.73
N ALA A 26 4.44 -0.30 -1.60
CA ALA A 26 5.01 -0.54 -0.28
C ALA A 26 5.47 -2.00 -0.12
N LEU A 27 4.70 -2.97 -0.62
CA LEU A 27 5.09 -4.39 -0.67
C LEU A 27 6.35 -4.62 -1.53
N CYS A 28 6.40 -3.97 -2.69
CA CYS A 28 7.58 -4.03 -3.56
C CYS A 28 8.82 -3.45 -2.85
N ALA A 29 8.69 -2.27 -2.22
CA ALA A 29 9.76 -1.64 -1.47
C ALA A 29 10.24 -2.54 -0.31
N GLN A 30 9.32 -3.19 0.41
CA GLN A 30 9.64 -4.14 1.47
C GLN A 30 10.46 -5.31 0.91
N ALA A 31 10.03 -5.93 -0.19
CA ALA A 31 10.74 -7.04 -0.83
C ALA A 31 12.17 -6.65 -1.26
N VAL A 32 12.33 -5.47 -1.86
CA VAL A 32 13.65 -4.94 -2.25
C VAL A 32 14.53 -4.71 -1.02
N ALA A 33 13.98 -4.15 0.06
CA ALA A 33 14.73 -3.93 1.30
C ALA A 33 15.17 -5.26 1.95
N HIS A 34 14.30 -6.27 1.99
CA HIS A 34 14.64 -7.63 2.43
C HIS A 34 15.79 -8.23 1.61
N GLN A 35 15.72 -8.11 0.27
CA GLN A 35 16.78 -8.59 -0.61
C GLN A 35 18.10 -7.83 -0.39
N ALA A 36 18.02 -6.51 -0.18
CA ALA A 36 19.18 -5.67 0.09
C ALA A 36 19.89 -6.09 1.39
N ILE A 37 19.16 -6.46 2.45
CA ILE A 37 19.78 -7.03 3.66
C ILE A 37 20.49 -8.35 3.35
N SER A 38 19.88 -9.22 2.54
CA SER A 38 20.46 -10.54 2.25
C SER A 38 21.76 -10.47 1.45
N ILE A 39 21.95 -9.44 0.63
CA ILE A 39 23.19 -9.23 -0.15
C ILE A 39 24.26 -8.47 0.64
N GLN A 40 23.87 -7.67 1.64
CA GLN A 40 24.80 -6.88 2.45
C GLN A 40 25.46 -7.71 3.56
N GLN A 41 26.66 -7.28 3.99
CA GLN A 41 27.28 -7.83 5.20
C GLN A 41 26.42 -7.52 6.44
N PRO A 42 26.11 -8.53 7.28
CA PRO A 42 25.39 -8.32 8.53
C PRO A 42 26.14 -7.30 9.41
N LYS A 43 25.42 -6.30 9.95
CA LYS A 43 25.95 -5.22 10.81
C LYS A 43 26.76 -4.13 10.10
N SER A 44 26.71 -4.05 8.77
CA SER A 44 27.17 -2.84 8.08
C SER A 44 26.24 -1.65 8.39
N PRO A 45 26.73 -0.39 8.42
CA PRO A 45 25.88 0.78 8.62
C PRO A 45 24.71 0.83 7.62
N ALA A 46 24.94 0.42 6.37
CA ALA A 46 23.90 0.28 5.36
C ALA A 46 22.82 -0.75 5.76
N SER A 47 23.20 -1.93 6.29
CA SER A 47 22.22 -2.93 6.76
C SER A 47 21.34 -2.42 7.91
N ILE A 48 21.87 -1.58 8.80
CA ILE A 48 21.10 -0.97 9.88
C ILE A 48 20.08 0.01 9.31
N LEU A 49 20.49 0.85 8.36
CA LEU A 49 19.58 1.79 7.68
C LEU A 49 18.49 1.05 6.89
N ILE A 50 18.81 -0.07 6.24
CA ILE A 50 17.81 -0.87 5.52
C ILE A 50 16.84 -1.53 6.50
N MET A 51 17.29 -2.02 7.66
CA MET A 51 16.39 -2.55 8.69
C MET A 51 15.44 -1.46 9.23
N ALA A 52 15.93 -0.24 9.44
CA ALA A 52 15.09 0.89 9.84
C ALA A 52 14.08 1.21 8.73
N LEU A 53 14.51 1.29 7.48
CA LEU A 53 13.62 1.48 6.33
C LEU A 53 12.54 0.40 6.25
N MET A 54 12.87 -0.87 6.48
CA MET A 54 11.88 -1.95 6.52
C MET A 54 10.81 -1.74 7.60
N HIS A 55 11.21 -1.24 8.78
CA HIS A 55 10.28 -0.91 9.84
C HIS A 55 9.33 0.24 9.45
N GLU A 56 9.86 1.29 8.84
CA GLU A 56 9.05 2.42 8.35
C GLU A 56 8.09 1.99 7.22
N ILE A 57 8.53 1.10 6.33
CA ILE A 57 7.66 0.54 5.28
C ILE A 57 6.52 -0.28 5.88
N GLU A 58 6.78 -1.06 6.94
CA GLU A 58 5.73 -1.82 7.61
C GLU A 58 4.71 -0.89 8.29
N ALA A 59 5.17 0.16 8.97
CA ALA A 59 4.30 1.17 9.56
C ALA A 59 3.45 1.88 8.48
N LEU A 60 4.06 2.22 7.34
CA LEU A 60 3.35 2.77 6.19
C LEU A 60 2.27 1.82 5.67
N ARG A 61 2.55 0.52 5.55
CA ARG A 61 1.56 -0.47 5.11
C ARG A 61 0.35 -0.53 6.03
N VAL A 62 0.56 -0.55 7.35
CA VAL A 62 -0.53 -0.53 8.34
C VAL A 62 -1.40 0.73 8.18
N LEU A 63 -0.79 1.89 7.93
CA LEU A 63 -1.53 3.13 7.68
C LEU A 63 -2.32 3.09 6.37
N LEU A 64 -1.75 2.54 5.30
CA LEU A 64 -2.43 2.37 4.01
C LEU A 64 -3.63 1.41 4.12
N GLU A 65 -3.47 0.28 4.82
CA GLU A 65 -4.55 -0.67 5.09
C GLU A 65 -5.67 -0.01 5.91
N SER A 66 -5.31 0.77 6.95
CA SER A 66 -6.29 1.54 7.73
C SER A 66 -7.03 2.58 6.89
N ALA A 67 -6.32 3.32 6.04
CA ALA A 67 -6.92 4.30 5.15
C ALA A 67 -7.88 3.63 4.14
N LEU A 68 -7.51 2.47 3.61
CA LEU A 68 -8.34 1.72 2.68
C LEU A 68 -9.66 1.28 3.35
N ILE A 69 -9.58 0.75 4.58
CA ILE A 69 -10.77 0.41 5.37
C ILE A 69 -11.69 1.62 5.53
N GLN A 70 -11.14 2.79 5.89
CA GLN A 70 -11.93 4.01 6.09
C GLN A 70 -12.63 4.49 4.80
N VAL A 71 -11.98 4.35 3.66
CA VAL A 71 -12.57 4.67 2.34
C VAL A 71 -13.70 3.72 1.99
N GLN A 72 -13.53 2.43 2.31
CA GLN A 72 -14.51 1.38 2.05
C GLN A 72 -15.69 1.38 3.04
N MET A 73 -15.58 2.04 4.20
CA MET A 73 -16.68 2.13 5.16
C MET A 73 -17.89 2.84 4.54
N PRO A 74 -19.11 2.28 4.64
CA PRO A 74 -20.34 2.93 4.21
C PRO A 74 -20.53 4.33 4.84
N GLU A 75 -21.08 5.28 4.07
CA GLU A 75 -21.36 6.65 4.54
C GLU A 75 -22.21 6.71 5.82
N MET A 76 -23.07 5.71 6.04
CA MET A 76 -23.93 5.62 7.21
C MET A 76 -23.15 5.32 8.51
N GLU A 77 -22.08 4.52 8.44
CA GLU A 77 -21.22 4.22 9.60
C GLU A 77 -20.26 5.37 9.90
N ARG A 78 -19.77 6.08 8.87
CA ARG A 78 -18.86 7.24 9.06
C ARG A 78 -19.46 8.38 9.90
N ARG A 79 -20.79 8.58 9.90
CA ARG A 79 -21.46 9.61 10.73
C ARG A 79 -21.74 9.18 12.16
N ALA A 80 -21.71 7.88 12.47
CA ALA A 80 -21.95 7.38 13.83
C ALA A 80 -20.74 7.59 14.77
N PHE A 81 -19.56 7.86 14.20
CA PHE A 81 -18.30 8.08 14.92
C PHE A 81 -17.86 9.55 14.97
N HIS A 82 -18.74 10.49 14.56
CA HIS A 82 -18.49 11.94 14.58
C HIS A 82 -19.40 12.67 15.57
#